data_AF-A0A2W6DE61-F1
#
_entry.id   AF-A0A2W6DE61-F1
#
_cell.length_a   1.000
_cell.length_b   1.000
_cell.length_c   1.000
_cell.angle_alpha   90.00
_cell.angle_beta   90.00
_cell.angle_gamma   90.00
#
_symmetry.space_group_name_H-M   'P 1'
#
loop_
_entity.id
_entity.type
_entity.pdbx_description
1 polymer ?
#
loop_
_entity_poly.entity_id
_entity_poly.type
_entity_poly.pdbx_seq_one_letter_code
_entity_poly.pdbx_strand_id
1 'polypeptide(L)'
;MDKAIFTITAVVPAGLQVISNGALLGGPEPAEPGWRRWRWQESEPMATYLAFVAIGHYDILHRDTPFGPYPFHQLGGVVPDTPTLSSSLENQTRPLYASEQFTSGEHVTSVVHKLAHQWFGDSVSVQHWSDIWLNEGFATYAQWLYNEHTGGYSTQQTATRSYARHTADDDFWDIPPGNPGADQMFKPAVYDRGAMALQALRVAIGDKDFFTALRTWTTQRRGGNGSVADFLALIQRVAGKNVDNIAQTCLFTPIRPPSPPA
;
A
#
# COMPACT_ATOMS: atom_id res chain seq x y z
N MET A 1 12.18 8.84 -3.04
CA MET A 1 11.28 9.79 -3.74
C MET A 1 11.36 11.16 -3.10
N ASP A 2 11.14 12.23 -3.87
CA ASP A 2 10.96 13.56 -3.29
C ASP A 2 9.58 13.67 -2.63
N LYS A 3 9.54 14.25 -1.43
CA LYS A 3 8.33 14.43 -0.63
C LYS A 3 8.14 15.87 -0.23
N ALA A 4 6.88 16.29 -0.15
CA ALA A 4 6.49 17.62 0.31
C ALA A 4 5.16 17.56 1.08
N ILE A 5 4.86 18.63 1.81
CA ILE A 5 3.48 18.88 2.26
C ILE A 5 2.69 19.50 1.09
N PHE A 6 1.40 19.22 1.00
CA PHE A 6 0.57 19.68 -0.11
C PHE A 6 -0.63 20.48 0.40
N THR A 7 -0.88 21.61 -0.25
CA THR A 7 -2.18 22.29 -0.18
C THR A 7 -2.78 22.30 -1.58
N ILE A 8 -3.89 21.61 -1.75
CA ILE A 8 -4.57 21.47 -3.03
C ILE A 8 -5.83 22.33 -3.01
N THR A 9 -5.89 23.30 -3.92
CA THR A 9 -7.04 24.19 -4.08
C THR A 9 -7.71 23.90 -5.42
N ALA A 10 -9.01 23.65 -5.39
CA ALA A 10 -9.82 23.50 -6.59
C ALA A 10 -11.00 24.49 -6.57
N VAL A 11 -11.28 25.09 -7.72
CA VAL A 11 -12.45 25.96 -7.91
C VAL A 11 -13.36 25.25 -8.93
N VAL A 12 -14.57 24.91 -8.51
CA VAL A 12 -15.51 24.08 -9.29
C VAL A 12 -16.90 24.72 -9.32
N PRO A 13 -17.75 24.42 -10.32
CA PRO A 13 -19.13 24.89 -10.32
C PRO A 13 -19.86 24.52 -9.03
N ALA A 14 -20.74 25.41 -8.57
CA ALA A 14 -21.58 25.16 -7.42
C ALA A 14 -22.45 23.91 -7.64
N GLY A 15 -22.52 23.05 -6.62
CA GLY A 15 -23.22 21.75 -6.68
C GLY A 15 -22.30 20.55 -6.83
N LEU A 16 -21.02 20.75 -7.19
CA LEU A 16 -20.00 19.70 -7.17
C LEU A 16 -19.23 19.67 -5.84
N GLN A 17 -18.81 18.48 -5.44
CA GLN A 17 -17.86 18.26 -4.36
C GLN A 17 -16.45 18.01 -4.90
N VAL A 18 -15.44 18.38 -4.10
CA VAL A 18 -14.04 18.08 -4.37
C VAL A 18 -13.49 17.27 -3.20
N ILE A 19 -12.84 16.15 -3.51
CA ILE A 19 -12.16 15.28 -2.56
C ILE A 19 -10.68 15.20 -2.97
N SER A 20 -9.77 15.32 -2.00
CA SER A 20 -8.32 15.25 -2.21
C SER A 20 -7.62 14.73 -0.94
N ASN A 21 -6.29 14.66 -0.93
CA ASN A 21 -5.48 14.19 0.20
C ASN A 21 -5.61 15.11 1.42
N GLY A 22 -5.51 14.53 2.61
CA GLY A 22 -5.42 15.29 3.85
C GLY A 22 -6.78 15.83 4.36
N ALA A 23 -6.70 16.87 5.19
CA ALA A 23 -7.86 17.46 5.84
C ALA A 23 -8.52 18.51 4.94
N LEU A 24 -9.86 18.56 4.97
CA LEU A 24 -10.57 19.69 4.39
C LEU A 24 -10.35 20.91 5.28
N LEU A 25 -9.81 21.99 4.72
CA LEU A 25 -9.65 23.25 5.42
C LEU A 25 -10.97 24.00 5.45
N GLY A 26 -11.84 23.62 6.39
CA GLY A 26 -13.17 24.20 6.56
C GLY A 26 -14.22 23.54 5.66
N GLY A 27 -15.08 24.34 5.04
CA GLY A 27 -16.05 23.89 4.03
C GLY A 27 -15.81 24.60 2.69
N PRO A 28 -16.56 24.27 1.63
CA PRO A 28 -16.47 25.00 0.39
C PRO A 28 -16.75 26.50 0.58
N GLU A 29 -15.91 27.35 0.03
CA GLU A 29 -16.04 28.82 0.11
C GLU A 29 -16.60 29.39 -1.20
N PRO A 30 -17.28 30.54 -1.19
CA PRO A 30 -17.58 31.26 -2.43
C PRO A 30 -16.30 31.65 -3.19
N ALA A 31 -16.31 31.50 -4.51
CA ALA A 31 -15.25 32.00 -5.38
C ALA A 31 -15.81 33.10 -6.30
N GLU A 32 -16.10 32.76 -7.55
CA GLU A 32 -16.82 33.60 -8.51
C GLU A 32 -18.32 33.25 -8.50
N PRO A 33 -19.21 34.10 -9.06
CA PRO A 33 -20.63 33.80 -9.15
C PRO A 33 -20.89 32.42 -9.78
N GLY A 34 -21.53 31.52 -9.02
CA GLY A 34 -21.78 30.15 -9.46
C GLY A 34 -20.63 29.15 -9.23
N TRP A 35 -19.54 29.55 -8.57
CA TRP A 35 -18.37 28.69 -8.31
C TRP A 35 -18.05 28.59 -6.80
N ARG A 36 -17.49 27.44 -6.41
CA ARG A 36 -17.05 27.14 -5.04
C ARG A 36 -15.59 26.75 -5.02
N ARG A 37 -14.85 27.25 -4.03
CA ARG A 37 -13.46 26.90 -3.75
C ARG A 37 -13.39 25.86 -2.64
N TRP A 38 -12.64 24.80 -2.89
CA TRP A 38 -12.31 23.76 -1.93
C TRP A 38 -10.81 23.78 -1.66
N ARG A 39 -10.40 23.63 -0.41
CA ARG A 39 -9.00 23.61 0.01
C ARG A 39 -8.73 22.41 0.88
N TRP A 40 -7.83 21.55 0.43
CA TRP A 40 -7.39 20.34 1.13
C TRP A 40 -5.92 20.48 1.51
N GLN A 41 -5.55 19.99 2.69
CA GLN A 41 -4.18 20.06 3.19
C GLN A 41 -3.70 18.70 3.70
N GLU A 42 -2.67 18.18 3.05
CA GLU A 42 -1.83 17.09 3.55
C GLU A 42 -0.64 17.70 4.27
N SER A 43 -0.65 17.58 5.60
CA SER A 43 0.34 18.17 6.50
C SER A 43 1.53 17.24 6.76
N GLU A 44 1.43 15.97 6.37
CA GLU A 44 2.53 15.00 6.43
C GLU A 44 3.25 14.91 5.07
N PRO A 45 4.59 14.76 5.03
CA PRO A 45 5.32 14.64 3.77
C PRO A 45 4.80 13.46 2.91
N MET A 46 4.32 13.77 1.72
CA MET A 46 3.75 12.82 0.76
C MET A 46 4.58 12.81 -0.53
N ALA A 47 4.71 11.64 -1.17
CA ALA A 47 5.32 11.55 -2.49
C ALA A 47 4.35 12.06 -3.58
N THR A 48 4.85 12.76 -4.59
CA THR A 48 4.00 13.43 -5.60
C THR A 48 3.03 12.50 -6.35
N TYR A 49 3.41 11.23 -6.57
CA TYR A 49 2.55 10.26 -7.27
C TYR A 49 1.26 9.91 -6.51
N LEU A 50 1.20 10.21 -5.20
CA LEU A 50 0.04 9.96 -4.35
C LEU A 50 -0.97 11.13 -4.35
N ALA A 51 -0.60 12.28 -4.93
CA ALA A 51 -1.49 13.43 -5.01
C ALA A 51 -2.66 13.16 -5.97
N PHE A 52 -3.90 13.44 -5.54
CA PHE A 52 -5.09 13.29 -6.39
C PHE A 52 -6.11 14.41 -6.17
N VAL A 53 -6.98 14.59 -7.17
CA VAL A 53 -8.19 15.40 -7.07
C VAL A 53 -9.35 14.64 -7.71
N ALA A 54 -10.42 14.46 -6.95
CA ALA A 54 -11.65 13.84 -7.40
C ALA A 54 -12.78 14.88 -7.33
N ILE A 55 -13.49 15.09 -8.44
CA ILE A 55 -14.52 16.12 -8.59
C ILE A 55 -15.78 15.45 -9.15
N GLY A 56 -16.91 15.65 -8.49
CA GLY A 56 -18.16 15.04 -8.92
C GLY A 56 -19.28 15.26 -7.91
N HIS A 57 -20.40 14.59 -8.15
CA HIS A 57 -21.49 14.49 -7.18
C HIS A 57 -21.20 13.27 -6.28
N TYR A 58 -20.77 13.53 -5.05
CA TYR A 58 -20.45 12.47 -4.09
C TYR A 58 -21.44 12.47 -2.93
N ASP A 59 -21.96 11.29 -2.61
CA ASP A 59 -22.61 11.04 -1.33
C ASP A 59 -21.52 10.88 -0.26
N ILE A 60 -21.32 11.93 0.54
CA ILE A 60 -20.39 11.88 1.68
C ILE A 60 -21.12 11.23 2.85
N LEU A 61 -20.91 9.92 3.02
CA LEU A 61 -21.48 9.17 4.13
C LEU A 61 -20.73 9.47 5.43
N HIS A 62 -21.29 10.39 6.22
CA HIS A 62 -20.98 10.49 7.65
C HIS A 62 -21.95 9.56 8.38
N ARG A 63 -21.52 8.33 8.71
CA ARG A 63 -22.34 7.47 9.56
C ARG A 63 -22.22 7.89 11.00
N ASP A 64 -23.32 8.35 11.58
CA ASP A 64 -23.51 8.36 13.02
C ASP A 64 -23.43 6.92 13.50
N THR A 65 -22.39 6.63 14.27
CA THR A 65 -22.34 5.38 15.01
C THR A 65 -23.21 5.54 16.27
N PRO A 66 -23.62 4.45 16.95
CA PRO A 66 -24.23 4.54 18.27
C PRO A 66 -23.39 5.31 19.31
N PHE A 67 -22.14 5.64 18.97
CA PHE A 67 -21.16 6.33 19.79
C PHE A 67 -21.01 7.83 19.42
N GLY A 68 -21.82 8.33 18.48
CA GLY A 68 -21.77 9.71 17.99
C GLY A 68 -20.94 9.87 16.70
N PRO A 69 -20.67 11.14 16.30
CA PRO A 69 -19.84 11.46 15.14
C PRO A 69 -18.47 10.82 15.23
N TYR A 70 -17.92 10.41 14.09
CA TYR A 70 -16.58 9.83 14.01
C TYR A 70 -15.52 10.80 14.61
N PRO A 71 -14.75 10.39 15.62
CA PRO A 71 -13.97 11.33 16.45
C PRO A 71 -12.59 11.68 15.90
N PHE A 72 -12.17 11.11 14.75
CA PHE A 72 -10.83 11.30 14.21
C PHE A 72 -10.83 12.23 12.99
N HIS A 73 -9.72 12.94 12.81
CA HIS A 73 -9.60 14.00 11.81
C HIS A 73 -9.72 13.51 10.36
N GLN A 74 -9.32 12.27 10.07
CA GLN A 74 -9.36 11.70 8.71
C GLN A 74 -9.41 10.18 8.76
N LEU A 75 -10.37 9.59 8.06
CA LEU A 75 -10.39 8.21 7.59
C LEU A 75 -11.32 8.20 6.37
N GLY A 76 -10.90 7.63 5.25
CA GLY A 76 -11.78 7.57 4.09
C GLY A 76 -11.26 6.66 2.99
N GLY A 77 -12.20 6.21 2.17
CA GLY A 77 -11.96 5.65 0.86
C GLY A 77 -12.85 6.38 -0.13
N VAL A 78 -12.40 6.53 -1.36
CA VAL A 78 -13.21 7.12 -2.42
C VAL A 78 -13.45 6.05 -3.47
N VAL A 79 -14.71 5.80 -3.81
CA VAL A 79 -15.11 4.92 -4.91
C VAL A 79 -15.71 5.81 -5.99
N PRO A 80 -14.93 6.32 -6.96
CA PRO A 80 -15.48 7.14 -8.02
C PRO A 80 -16.30 6.26 -8.96
N ASP A 81 -17.52 6.67 -9.29
CA ASP A 81 -18.31 6.04 -10.35
C ASP A 81 -17.82 6.51 -11.73
N THR A 82 -16.68 5.94 -12.15
CA THR A 82 -16.08 6.24 -13.45
C THR A 82 -15.54 4.97 -14.09
N PRO A 83 -15.87 4.69 -15.37
CA PRO A 83 -15.35 3.52 -16.08
C PRO A 83 -13.86 3.65 -16.44
N THR A 84 -13.25 4.81 -16.17
CA THR A 84 -11.84 5.09 -16.52
C THR A 84 -10.85 4.71 -15.43
N LEU A 85 -11.31 4.49 -14.20
CA LEU A 85 -10.45 4.03 -13.10
C LEU A 85 -10.46 2.50 -13.05
N SER A 86 -9.62 1.89 -13.87
CA SER A 86 -9.49 0.43 -13.96
C SER A 86 -8.62 -0.19 -12.84
N SER A 87 -8.02 0.63 -11.97
CA SER A 87 -7.17 0.15 -10.87
C SER A 87 -7.24 1.07 -9.65
N SER A 88 -7.30 0.45 -8.47
CA SER A 88 -7.29 1.14 -7.17
C SER A 88 -5.90 1.66 -6.84
N LEU A 89 -5.82 2.83 -6.20
CA LEU A 89 -4.57 3.49 -5.85
C LEU A 89 -4.57 3.89 -4.37
N GLU A 90 -3.42 3.76 -3.74
CA GLU A 90 -3.21 3.91 -2.30
C GLU A 90 -3.01 5.36 -1.85
N ASN A 91 -3.64 6.32 -2.52
CA ASN A 91 -3.45 7.73 -2.23
C ASN A 91 -3.48 8.03 -0.72
N GLN A 92 -2.42 8.68 -0.23
CA GLN A 92 -2.21 8.92 1.20
C GLN A 92 -3.44 9.58 1.83
N THR A 93 -3.83 9.06 3.01
CA THR A 93 -5.04 9.35 3.80
C THR A 93 -6.37 8.90 3.19
N ARG A 94 -6.42 8.66 1.88
CA ARG A 94 -7.65 8.41 1.13
C ARG A 94 -7.44 7.52 -0.09
N PRO A 95 -7.32 6.20 0.10
CA PRO A 95 -7.27 5.28 -1.02
C PRO A 95 -8.44 5.45 -1.99
N LEU A 96 -8.11 5.47 -3.28
CA LEU A 96 -9.05 5.41 -4.39
C LEU A 96 -9.31 3.94 -4.74
N TYR A 97 -10.57 3.59 -4.87
CA TYR A 97 -11.04 2.25 -5.15
C TYR A 97 -11.76 2.23 -6.50
N ALA A 98 -11.34 1.34 -7.41
CA ALA A 98 -12.04 1.09 -8.66
C ALA A 98 -13.44 0.51 -8.36
N SER A 99 -14.48 1.15 -8.88
CA SER A 99 -15.89 0.78 -8.63
C SER A 99 -16.20 -0.66 -9.05
N GLU A 100 -15.53 -1.16 -10.11
CA GLU A 100 -15.65 -2.53 -10.61
C GLU A 100 -15.38 -3.58 -9.53
N GLN A 101 -14.50 -3.30 -8.56
CA GLN A 101 -14.16 -4.21 -7.47
C GLN A 101 -15.33 -4.46 -6.50
N PHE A 102 -16.32 -3.57 -6.48
CA PHE A 102 -17.43 -3.60 -5.52
C PHE A 102 -18.77 -4.03 -6.16
N THR A 103 -18.76 -4.40 -7.43
CA THR A 103 -19.95 -4.82 -8.19
C THR A 103 -20.60 -6.08 -7.64
N SER A 104 -19.84 -6.93 -6.95
CA SER A 104 -20.30 -8.20 -6.35
C SER A 104 -20.39 -8.14 -4.81
N GLY A 105 -20.36 -6.94 -4.22
CA GLY A 105 -20.38 -6.74 -2.77
C GLY A 105 -19.04 -6.31 -2.19
N GLU A 106 -18.76 -6.72 -0.96
CA GLU A 106 -17.55 -6.31 -0.24
C GLU A 106 -16.27 -6.89 -0.87
N HIS A 107 -15.25 -6.05 -1.06
CA HIS A 107 -13.93 -6.48 -1.53
C HIS A 107 -12.85 -6.21 -0.49
N VAL A 108 -13.00 -6.85 0.67
CA VAL A 108 -12.21 -6.60 1.89
C VAL A 108 -10.70 -6.72 1.65
N THR A 109 -10.28 -7.65 0.81
CA THR A 109 -8.86 -7.85 0.48
C THR A 109 -8.24 -6.61 -0.18
N SER A 110 -8.97 -5.91 -1.07
CA SER A 110 -8.48 -4.64 -1.64
C SER A 110 -8.42 -3.54 -0.60
N VAL A 111 -9.39 -3.48 0.31
CA VAL A 111 -9.39 -2.51 1.41
C VAL A 111 -8.16 -2.71 2.30
N VAL A 112 -7.89 -3.94 2.72
CA VAL A 112 -6.70 -4.28 3.53
C VAL A 112 -5.41 -3.90 2.82
N HIS A 113 -5.29 -4.24 1.54
CA HIS A 113 -4.11 -3.93 0.72
C HIS A 113 -3.87 -2.41 0.66
N LYS A 114 -4.90 -1.63 0.36
CA LYS A 114 -4.79 -0.18 0.25
C LYS A 114 -4.58 0.53 1.60
N LEU A 115 -5.11 -0.03 2.69
CA LEU A 115 -4.79 0.45 4.03
C LEU A 115 -3.35 0.15 4.45
N ALA A 116 -2.78 -0.99 4.04
CA ALA A 116 -1.40 -1.33 4.37
C ALA A 116 -0.40 -0.31 3.79
N HIS A 117 -0.70 0.25 2.61
CA HIS A 117 0.14 1.26 1.98
C HIS A 117 0.30 2.56 2.77
N GLN A 118 -0.65 2.87 3.66
CA GLN A 118 -0.53 4.03 4.56
C GLN A 118 0.75 3.97 5.41
N TRP A 119 1.26 2.76 5.69
CA TRP A 119 2.59 2.56 6.25
C TRP A 119 3.66 2.31 5.18
N PHE A 120 3.38 1.42 4.22
CA PHE A 120 4.33 0.90 3.22
C PHE A 120 4.04 1.46 1.82
N GLY A 121 4.71 2.54 1.46
CA GLY A 121 4.50 3.29 0.20
C GLY A 121 4.22 4.76 0.46
N ASP A 122 3.38 5.05 1.45
CA ASP A 122 3.00 6.42 1.78
C ASP A 122 3.91 7.01 2.87
N SER A 123 3.71 6.60 4.12
CA SER A 123 4.53 7.07 5.26
C SER A 123 6.00 6.76 5.03
N VAL A 124 6.32 5.52 4.66
CA VAL A 124 7.65 5.13 4.20
C VAL A 124 7.58 4.83 2.71
N SER A 125 8.05 5.76 1.88
CA SER A 125 8.11 5.53 0.43
C SER A 125 9.41 4.83 0.05
N VAL A 126 9.44 4.28 -1.17
CA VAL A 126 10.67 3.72 -1.71
C VAL A 126 11.72 4.81 -1.99
N GLN A 127 12.99 4.48 -1.74
CA GLN A 127 14.10 5.33 -2.13
C GLN A 127 14.20 5.39 -3.65
N HIS A 128 14.17 4.23 -4.31
CA HIS A 128 14.15 4.08 -5.75
C HIS A 128 12.94 3.26 -6.18
N TRP A 129 12.44 3.55 -7.37
CA TRP A 129 11.38 2.76 -8.00
C TRP A 129 11.72 1.26 -8.00
N SER A 130 12.96 0.85 -8.28
CA SER A 130 13.39 -0.56 -8.21
C SER A 130 13.13 -1.26 -6.86
N ASP A 131 12.94 -0.51 -5.76
CA ASP A 131 12.61 -1.05 -4.43
C ASP A 131 11.10 -1.35 -4.27
N ILE A 132 10.27 -1.24 -5.32
CA ILE A 132 8.80 -1.25 -5.30
C ILE A 132 8.16 -2.44 -4.57
N TRP A 133 8.84 -3.59 -4.46
CA TRP A 133 8.33 -4.72 -3.67
C TRP A 133 8.16 -4.38 -2.18
N LEU A 134 8.88 -3.38 -1.64
CA LEU A 134 8.67 -2.87 -0.29
C LEU A 134 7.29 -2.23 -0.09
N ASN A 135 6.63 -1.80 -1.18
CA ASN A 135 5.25 -1.34 -1.16
C ASN A 135 4.32 -2.53 -1.42
N GLU A 136 4.39 -3.10 -2.62
CA GLU A 136 3.41 -4.07 -3.13
C GLU A 136 3.48 -5.42 -2.42
N GLY A 137 4.69 -5.86 -2.06
CA GLY A 137 4.90 -7.11 -1.31
C GLY A 137 4.38 -7.00 0.11
N PHE A 138 4.55 -5.85 0.78
CA PHE A 138 4.00 -5.60 2.12
C PHE A 138 2.49 -5.48 2.11
N ALA A 139 1.92 -4.77 1.13
CA ALA A 139 0.48 -4.64 0.99
C ALA A 139 -0.18 -6.01 0.70
N THR A 140 0.46 -6.83 -0.14
CA THR A 140 0.04 -8.23 -0.37
C THR A 140 0.17 -9.09 0.89
N TYR A 141 1.28 -8.98 1.61
CA TYR A 141 1.49 -9.74 2.85
C TYR A 141 0.50 -9.35 3.96
N ALA A 142 0.07 -8.09 4.01
CA ALA A 142 -0.99 -7.63 4.93
C ALA A 142 -2.33 -8.34 4.67
N GLN A 143 -2.65 -8.62 3.39
CA GLN A 143 -3.82 -9.44 3.06
C GLN A 143 -3.70 -10.86 3.63
N TRP A 144 -2.49 -11.43 3.61
CA TRP A 144 -2.25 -12.78 4.15
C TRP A 144 -2.38 -12.79 5.68
N LEU A 145 -1.83 -11.77 6.35
CA LEU A 145 -2.00 -11.58 7.80
C LEU A 145 -3.47 -11.41 8.19
N TYR A 146 -4.22 -10.61 7.43
CA TYR A 146 -5.65 -10.44 7.65
C TYR A 146 -6.40 -11.76 7.50
N ASN A 147 -6.14 -12.48 6.41
CA ASN A 147 -6.77 -13.78 6.15
C ASN A 147 -6.49 -14.79 7.27
N GLU A 148 -5.24 -14.88 7.75
CA GLU A 148 -4.85 -15.69 8.90
C GLU A 148 -5.61 -15.26 10.17
N HIS A 149 -5.68 -13.95 10.44
CA HIS A 149 -6.35 -13.40 11.62
C HIS A 149 -7.86 -13.67 11.64
N THR A 150 -8.51 -13.66 10.48
CA THR A 150 -9.95 -13.92 10.35
C THR A 150 -10.30 -15.40 10.19
N GLY A 151 -9.36 -16.31 10.48
CA GLY A 151 -9.59 -17.76 10.48
C GLY A 151 -9.47 -18.44 9.11
N GLY A 152 -8.94 -17.73 8.11
CA GLY A 152 -8.55 -18.30 6.83
C GLY A 152 -7.22 -19.04 6.88
N TYR A 153 -6.62 -19.25 5.70
CA TYR A 153 -5.29 -19.85 5.61
C TYR A 153 -4.23 -19.03 6.33
N SER A 154 -3.32 -19.71 7.02
CA SER A 154 -2.14 -19.08 7.58
C SER A 154 -1.29 -18.43 6.49
N THR A 155 -0.45 -17.48 6.90
CA THR A 155 0.57 -16.85 6.04
C THR A 155 1.47 -17.90 5.40
N GLN A 156 1.83 -18.95 6.15
CA GLN A 156 2.63 -20.09 5.67
C GLN A 156 1.90 -20.94 4.63
N GLN A 157 0.62 -21.27 4.88
CA GLN A 157 -0.22 -21.98 3.92
C GLN A 157 -0.42 -21.16 2.64
N THR A 158 -0.60 -19.84 2.78
CA THR A 158 -0.77 -18.93 1.66
C THR A 158 0.49 -18.85 0.82
N ALA A 159 1.68 -18.72 1.43
CA ALA A 159 2.96 -18.76 0.73
C ALA A 159 3.17 -20.06 -0.04
N THR A 160 2.85 -21.20 0.58
CA THR A 160 2.95 -22.52 -0.06
C THR A 160 2.03 -22.63 -1.27
N ARG A 161 0.79 -22.12 -1.14
CA ARG A 161 -0.18 -22.10 -2.24
C ARG A 161 0.25 -21.17 -3.37
N SER A 162 0.70 -19.96 -3.07
CA SER A 162 1.20 -19.02 -4.09
C SER A 162 2.38 -19.64 -4.87
N TYR A 163 3.32 -20.28 -4.18
CA TYR A 163 4.41 -21.00 -4.83
C TYR A 163 3.93 -22.17 -5.73
N ALA A 164 2.87 -22.87 -5.34
CA ALA A 164 2.33 -24.01 -6.07
C ALA A 164 1.46 -23.64 -7.28
N ARG A 165 1.01 -22.38 -7.40
CA ARG A 165 0.22 -21.90 -8.55
C ARG A 165 1.04 -21.78 -9.84
N HIS A 166 2.36 -21.64 -9.72
CA HIS A 166 3.27 -21.44 -10.84
C HIS A 166 4.10 -22.71 -11.09
N THR A 167 4.20 -23.11 -12.35
CA THR A 167 5.09 -24.20 -12.78
C THR A 167 6.56 -23.74 -12.77
N ALA A 168 7.52 -24.64 -13.00
CA ALA A 168 8.94 -24.27 -12.91
C ALA A 168 9.43 -23.36 -14.06
N ASP A 169 8.74 -23.42 -15.19
CA ASP A 169 8.98 -22.71 -16.45
C ASP A 169 8.12 -21.45 -16.61
N ASP A 170 7.34 -21.08 -15.59
CA ASP A 170 6.50 -19.90 -15.57
C ASP A 170 7.34 -18.61 -15.53
N ASP A 171 7.05 -17.65 -16.42
CA ASP A 171 7.78 -16.37 -16.55
C ASP A 171 7.67 -15.49 -15.30
N PHE A 172 6.71 -15.79 -14.41
CA PHE A 172 6.63 -15.29 -13.05
C PHE A 172 7.97 -15.40 -12.28
N TRP A 173 8.73 -16.47 -12.53
CA TRP A 173 10.00 -16.71 -11.84
C TRP A 173 11.18 -15.91 -12.42
N ASP A 174 11.04 -15.36 -13.61
CA ASP A 174 12.11 -14.59 -14.27
C ASP A 174 12.19 -13.14 -13.75
N ILE A 175 11.19 -12.69 -12.97
CA ILE A 175 11.08 -11.32 -12.45
C ILE A 175 11.54 -11.27 -10.98
N PRO A 176 12.75 -10.76 -10.67
CA PRO A 176 13.24 -10.65 -9.30
C PRO A 176 12.63 -9.40 -8.61
N PRO A 177 11.88 -9.55 -7.49
CA PRO A 177 11.21 -8.42 -6.84
C PRO A 177 12.14 -7.31 -6.33
N GLY A 178 13.37 -7.67 -5.95
CA GLY A 178 14.37 -6.73 -5.46
C GLY A 178 14.99 -5.85 -6.55
N ASN A 179 14.78 -6.20 -7.83
CA ASN A 179 15.19 -5.38 -8.97
C ASN A 179 14.42 -5.78 -10.25
N PRO A 180 13.12 -5.49 -10.35
CA PRO A 180 12.29 -5.98 -11.46
C PRO A 180 12.57 -5.29 -12.79
N GLY A 181 13.27 -4.15 -12.78
CA GLY A 181 13.36 -3.27 -13.95
C GLY A 181 12.09 -2.44 -14.17
N ALA A 182 12.22 -1.35 -14.92
CA ALA A 182 11.18 -0.31 -15.03
C ALA A 182 9.85 -0.82 -15.62
N ASP A 183 9.91 -1.76 -16.57
CA ASP A 183 8.71 -2.24 -17.28
C ASP A 183 7.98 -3.37 -16.53
N GLN A 184 8.57 -3.91 -15.47
CA GLN A 184 8.02 -5.08 -14.74
C GLN A 184 7.62 -4.77 -13.30
N MET A 185 7.76 -3.51 -12.88
CA MET A 185 7.55 -3.04 -11.51
C MET A 185 6.18 -3.40 -10.90
N PHE A 186 5.16 -3.50 -11.75
CA PHE A 186 3.78 -3.78 -11.33
C PHE A 186 3.28 -5.14 -11.84
N LYS A 187 4.18 -6.05 -12.20
CA LYS A 187 3.83 -7.42 -12.58
C LYS A 187 3.49 -8.25 -11.33
N PRO A 188 2.59 -9.25 -11.41
CA PRO A 188 2.18 -10.09 -10.27
C PRO A 188 3.35 -10.69 -9.47
N ALA A 189 4.47 -10.98 -10.13
CA ALA A 189 5.69 -11.46 -9.48
C ALA A 189 6.21 -10.55 -8.37
N VAL A 190 6.15 -9.22 -8.53
CA VAL A 190 6.60 -8.26 -7.52
C VAL A 190 5.76 -8.36 -6.24
N TYR A 191 4.44 -8.54 -6.41
CA TYR A 191 3.46 -8.65 -5.33
C TYR A 191 3.62 -9.98 -4.59
N ASP A 192 3.43 -11.08 -5.30
CA ASP A 192 3.33 -12.40 -4.70
C ASP A 192 4.70 -12.88 -4.21
N ARG A 193 5.77 -12.73 -5.00
CA ARG A 193 7.12 -13.11 -4.54
C ARG A 193 7.63 -12.18 -3.46
N GLY A 194 7.23 -10.89 -3.48
CA GLY A 194 7.53 -9.96 -2.39
C GLY A 194 6.91 -10.40 -1.06
N ALA A 195 5.63 -10.80 -1.07
CA ALA A 195 4.97 -11.37 0.11
C ALA A 195 5.57 -12.72 0.53
N MET A 196 5.96 -13.58 -0.43
CA MET A 196 6.70 -14.82 -0.14
C MET A 196 8.06 -14.55 0.51
N ALA A 197 8.78 -13.52 0.08
CA ALA A 197 10.05 -13.11 0.68
C ALA A 197 9.85 -12.65 2.13
N LEU A 198 8.79 -11.87 2.41
CA LEU A 198 8.43 -11.49 3.79
C LEU A 198 8.14 -12.71 4.66
N GLN A 199 7.41 -13.69 4.12
CA GLN A 199 7.18 -14.95 4.83
C GLN A 199 8.48 -15.71 5.10
N ALA A 200 9.38 -15.82 4.12
CA ALA A 200 10.66 -16.49 4.27
C ALA A 200 11.54 -15.80 5.34
N LEU A 201 11.56 -14.47 5.33
CA LEU A 201 12.24 -13.70 6.36
C LEU A 201 11.62 -13.96 7.74
N ARG A 202 10.29 -13.86 7.87
CA ARG A 202 9.57 -14.12 9.13
C ARG A 202 9.88 -15.50 9.69
N VAL A 203 9.90 -16.53 8.86
CA VAL A 203 10.26 -17.89 9.27
C VAL A 203 11.69 -17.95 9.81
N ALA A 204 12.65 -17.35 9.09
CA ALA A 204 14.06 -17.44 9.46
C ALA A 204 14.41 -16.70 10.76
N ILE A 205 13.79 -15.53 10.99
CA ILE A 205 14.07 -14.71 12.16
C ILE A 205 13.09 -14.91 13.31
N GLY A 206 11.90 -15.46 13.03
CA GLY A 206 10.82 -15.66 13.98
C GLY A 206 9.92 -14.42 14.13
N ASP A 207 8.67 -14.67 14.52
CA ASP A 207 7.60 -13.66 14.61
C ASP A 207 7.98 -12.43 15.45
N LYS A 208 8.56 -12.66 16.64
CA LYS A 208 8.88 -11.58 17.57
C LYS A 208 9.81 -10.56 16.92
N ASP A 209 10.89 -11.04 16.31
CA ASP A 209 11.91 -10.17 15.71
C ASP A 209 11.40 -9.57 14.41
N PHE A 210 10.65 -10.34 13.61
CA PHE A 210 10.03 -9.86 12.38
C PHE A 210 9.11 -8.66 12.64
N PHE A 211 8.10 -8.81 13.50
CA PHE A 211 7.18 -7.71 13.80
C PHE A 211 7.85 -6.56 14.57
N THR A 212 8.92 -6.84 15.33
CA THR A 212 9.75 -5.77 15.93
C THR A 212 10.47 -4.97 14.87
N ALA A 213 11.05 -5.62 13.85
CA ALA A 213 11.68 -4.95 12.73
C ALA A 213 10.66 -4.13 11.92
N LEU A 214 9.45 -4.65 11.67
CA LEU A 214 8.42 -3.90 10.94
C LEU A 214 7.98 -2.62 11.67
N ARG A 215 7.72 -2.70 12.98
CA ARG A 215 7.40 -1.51 13.80
C ARG A 215 8.58 -0.53 13.84
N THR A 216 9.79 -1.05 13.95
CA THR A 216 11.01 -0.22 13.95
C THR A 216 11.19 0.50 12.62
N TRP A 217 10.94 -0.18 11.50
CA TRP A 217 11.01 0.37 10.15
C TRP A 217 10.05 1.54 9.97
N THR A 218 8.76 1.31 10.24
CA THR A 218 7.72 2.32 10.04
C THR A 218 7.87 3.51 11.00
N THR A 219 8.46 3.30 12.17
CA THR A 219 8.76 4.39 13.13
C THR A 219 9.98 5.19 12.69
N GLN A 220 11.11 4.55 12.37
CA GLN A 220 12.37 5.23 12.06
C GLN A 220 12.34 5.94 10.70
N ARG A 221 11.51 5.46 9.77
CA ARG A 221 11.43 5.99 8.40
C ARG A 221 10.16 6.82 8.14
N ARG A 222 9.35 7.10 9.18
CA ARG A 222 8.08 7.84 9.05
C ARG A 222 8.29 9.17 8.30
N GLY A 223 7.47 9.40 7.27
CA GLY A 223 7.53 10.59 6.42
C GLY A 223 8.73 10.63 5.46
N GLY A 224 9.55 9.58 5.43
CA GLY A 224 10.79 9.51 4.66
C GLY A 224 10.76 8.44 3.57
N ASN A 225 11.97 8.03 3.17
CA ASN A 225 12.20 6.97 2.19
C ASN A 225 13.05 5.83 2.78
N GLY A 226 12.92 4.63 2.20
CA GLY A 226 13.77 3.48 2.50
C GLY A 226 14.10 2.66 1.26
N SER A 227 15.33 2.11 1.22
CA SER A 227 15.77 1.17 0.19
C SER A 227 15.65 -0.29 0.67
N VAL A 228 15.77 -1.25 -0.25
CA VAL A 228 15.84 -2.68 0.12
C VAL A 228 17.04 -2.97 1.03
N ALA A 229 18.19 -2.35 0.75
CA ALA A 229 19.39 -2.51 1.57
C ALA A 229 19.17 -2.02 3.01
N ASP A 230 18.52 -0.87 3.18
CA ASP A 230 18.16 -0.34 4.51
C ASP A 230 17.26 -1.31 5.29
N PHE A 231 16.26 -1.88 4.63
CA PHE A 231 15.30 -2.79 5.26
C PHE A 231 15.98 -4.10 5.69
N LEU A 232 16.77 -4.70 4.81
CA LEU A 232 17.52 -5.93 5.12
C LEU A 232 18.54 -5.68 6.24
N ALA A 233 19.25 -4.55 6.23
CA ALA A 233 20.16 -4.19 7.31
C ALA A 233 19.43 -4.05 8.67
N LEU A 234 18.24 -3.45 8.68
CA LEU A 234 17.42 -3.36 9.89
C LEU A 234 17.00 -4.76 10.39
N ILE A 235 16.53 -5.62 9.49
CA ILE A 235 16.11 -7.00 9.81
C ILE A 235 17.26 -7.76 10.47
N GLN A 236 18.46 -7.71 9.88
CA GLN A 236 19.64 -8.37 10.43
C GLN A 236 20.04 -7.83 11.80
N ARG A 237 19.99 -6.51 11.97
CA ARG A 237 20.29 -5.85 13.25
C ARG A 237 19.31 -6.26 14.36
N VAL A 238 18.02 -6.33 14.07
CA VAL A 238 16.99 -6.69 15.06
C VAL A 238 17.08 -8.17 15.41
N ALA A 239 17.26 -9.04 14.42
CA ALA A 239 17.28 -10.49 14.62
C ALA A 239 18.62 -11.03 15.11
N GLY A 240 19.73 -10.27 14.96
CA GLY A 240 21.08 -10.77 15.20
C GLY A 240 21.46 -11.95 14.28
N LYS A 241 20.81 -12.06 13.12
CA LYS A 241 20.98 -13.15 12.14
C LYS A 241 21.28 -12.58 10.78
N ASN A 242 22.15 -13.27 10.02
CA ASN A 242 22.35 -12.96 8.61
C ASN A 242 21.17 -13.53 7.79
N VAL A 243 20.56 -12.71 6.93
CA VAL A 243 19.46 -13.11 6.03
C VAL A 243 19.81 -12.94 4.55
N ASP A 244 21.06 -12.64 4.22
CA ASP A 244 21.50 -12.30 2.86
C ASP A 244 21.20 -13.44 1.87
N ASN A 245 21.43 -14.69 2.24
CA ASN A 245 21.13 -15.84 1.38
C ASN A 245 19.63 -15.99 1.09
N ILE A 246 18.78 -15.70 2.08
CA ILE A 246 17.32 -15.74 1.93
C ILE A 246 16.88 -14.59 1.03
N ALA A 247 17.38 -13.38 1.29
CA ALA A 247 17.10 -12.21 0.48
C ALA A 247 17.55 -12.42 -0.98
N GLN A 248 18.76 -12.94 -1.19
CA GLN A 248 19.27 -13.27 -2.52
C GLN A 248 18.33 -14.23 -3.25
N THR A 249 17.97 -15.34 -2.62
CA THR A 249 17.10 -16.36 -3.21
C THR A 249 15.71 -15.83 -3.53
N CYS A 250 15.09 -15.09 -2.60
CA CYS A 250 13.70 -14.68 -2.74
C CYS A 250 13.52 -13.40 -3.58
N LEU A 251 14.46 -12.46 -3.50
CA LEU A 251 14.31 -11.11 -4.06
C LEU A 251 15.14 -10.88 -5.31
N PHE A 252 16.33 -11.48 -5.44
CA PHE A 252 17.30 -11.07 -6.46
C PHE A 252 17.62 -12.16 -7.48
N THR A 253 17.24 -13.41 -7.21
CA THR A 253 17.46 -14.54 -8.11
C THR A 253 16.25 -14.74 -9.04
N PRO A 254 16.41 -14.60 -10.37
CA PRO A 254 15.33 -14.69 -11.36
C PRO A 254 15.06 -16.14 -11.78
N ILE A 255 14.95 -17.04 -10.80
CA ILE A 255 14.50 -18.42 -11.03
C ILE A 255 13.62 -18.86 -9.87
N ARG A 256 12.85 -19.94 -10.07
CA ARG A 256 12.03 -20.55 -9.04
C ARG A 256 12.92 -21.03 -7.87
N PRO A 257 12.64 -20.60 -6.62
CA PRO A 257 13.31 -21.17 -5.45
C PRO A 257 13.11 -22.69 -5.37
N PRO A 258 14.04 -23.48 -4.82
CA PRO A 258 13.93 -24.94 -4.80
C PRO A 258 12.76 -25.46 -3.94
N SER A 259 12.29 -24.66 -2.99
CA SER A 259 11.16 -24.95 -2.11
C SER A 259 10.39 -23.66 -1.80
N PRO A 260 9.12 -23.75 -1.37
CA PRO A 260 8.43 -22.60 -0.81
C PRO A 260 9.16 -22.08 0.44
N PRO A 261 8.89 -20.82 0.87
CA PRO A 261 9.29 -20.35 2.19
C PRO A 261 8.84 -21.37 3.24
N ALA A 262 9.72 -21.89 4.09
CA ALA A 262 9.41 -22.94 5.06
C ALA A 262 10.38 -22.91 6.24
#